data_AF-A0A451AI68-F1
#
_entry.id   AF-A0A451AI68-F1
#
_cell.length_a   1.000
_cell.length_b   1.000
_cell.length_c   1.000
_cell.angle_alpha   90.00
_cell.angle_beta   90.00
_cell.angle_gamma   90.00
#
_symmetry.space_group_name_H-M   'P 1'
#
loop_
_entity.id
_entity.type
_entity.pdbx_description
1 polymer ?
#
loop_
_entity_poly.entity_id
_entity_poly.type
_entity_poly.pdbx_seq_one_letter_code
_entity_poly.pdbx_strand_id
1 'polypeptide(L)' 'MEVIEDRHGLRSTLVASQLPVDLWHDYIGEVTLADAILDRLIHNAHRLSLQGESMRRQVDLSLYNLSKSG' A
#
# COMPACT_ATOMS: atom_id res chain seq x y z
N MET A 1 -9.89 14.03 6.15
CA MET A 1 -8.59 13.54 6.66
C MET A 1 -8.67 13.00 8.10
N GLU A 2 -9.87 12.77 8.63
CA GLU A 2 -10.13 12.54 10.06
C GLU A 2 -9.30 11.39 10.67
N VAL A 3 -9.27 10.23 10.02
CA VAL A 3 -8.55 9.05 10.54
C VAL A 3 -7.02 9.22 10.57
N ILE A 4 -6.44 9.97 9.63
CA ILE A 4 -4.99 10.19 9.60
C ILE A 4 -4.61 11.21 10.68
N GLU A 5 -5.41 12.26 10.83
CA GLU A 5 -5.20 13.31 11.82
C GLU A 5 -5.30 12.77 13.25
N ASP A 6 -6.33 11.97 13.54
CA ASP A 6 -6.54 11.36 14.86
C ASP A 6 -5.43 10.39 15.27
N ARG A 7 -4.65 9.87 14.31
CA ARG A 7 -3.59 8.88 14.57
C ARG A 7 -2.18 9.46 14.54
N HIS A 8 -2.01 10.60 13.88
CA HIS A 8 -0.70 11.20 13.65
C HIS A 8 0.04 11.46 14.97
N GLY A 9 1.25 10.93 15.09
CA GLY A 9 2.09 11.06 16.30
C GLY A 9 1.64 10.26 17.53
N LEU A 10 0.48 9.57 17.48
CA LEU A 10 -0.08 8.84 18.61
C LEU A 10 0.02 7.32 18.47
N ARG A 11 -0.11 6.79 17.24
CA ARG A 11 -0.09 5.34 16.97
C ARG A 11 0.58 5.02 15.63
N SER A 12 1.24 3.87 15.55
CA SER A 12 1.77 3.34 14.27
C SER A 12 0.64 3.06 13.29
N THR A 13 0.84 3.39 12.02
CA THR A 13 -0.16 3.20 10.95
C THR A 13 0.51 2.49 9.77
N LEU A 14 -0.12 1.42 9.28
CA LEU A 14 0.32 0.69 8.09
C LEU A 14 -0.63 0.99 6.94
N VAL A 15 -0.05 1.34 5.78
CA VAL A 15 -0.79 1.60 4.55
C VAL A 15 -0.22 0.68 3.47
N ALA A 16 -1.10 -0.01 2.76
CA ALA A 16 -0.75 -0.82 1.60
C ALA A 16 -1.40 -0.21 0.36
N SER A 17 -0.61 0.06 -0.68
CA SER A 17 -1.07 0.65 -1.93
C SER A 17 -0.52 -0.13 -3.11
N GLN A 18 -1.29 -0.18 -4.20
CA GLN A 18 -0.80 -0.65 -5.50
C GLN A 18 -0.14 0.47 -6.31
N LEU A 19 -0.28 1.72 -5.87
CA LEU A 19 0.34 2.89 -6.49
C LEU A 19 1.62 3.26 -5.75
N PRO A 20 2.74 3.44 -6.47
CA PRO A 20 3.93 4.13 -5.96
C PRO A 20 3.59 5.49 -5.34
N VAL A 21 4.28 5.87 -4.26
CA VAL A 21 3.98 7.08 -3.47
C VAL A 21 4.12 8.37 -4.28
N ASP A 22 5.05 8.41 -5.22
CA ASP A 22 5.26 9.51 -6.16
C ASP A 22 4.04 9.77 -7.07
N LEU A 23 3.19 8.76 -7.30
CA LEU A 23 1.95 8.92 -8.06
C LEU A 23 0.75 9.33 -7.20
N TRP A 24 0.89 9.40 -5.87
CA TRP A 24 -0.24 9.69 -5.00
C TRP A 24 -0.74 11.11 -5.16
N HIS A 25 0.17 12.07 -5.38
CA HIS A 25 -0.20 13.49 -5.53
C HIS A 25 -1.15 13.68 -6.70
N ASP A 26 -0.75 13.18 -7.87
CA ASP A 26 -1.56 13.20 -9.09
C ASP A 26 -2.87 12.40 -8.95
N TYR A 27 -2.81 11.24 -8.30
CA TYR A 27 -3.98 10.36 -8.13
C TYR A 27 -5.04 10.97 -7.20
N ILE A 28 -4.61 11.69 -6.15
CA ILE A 28 -5.53 12.39 -5.24
C ILE A 28 -6.19 13.57 -5.94
N GLY A 29 -5.48 14.26 -6.84
CA GLY A 29 -6.02 15.31 -7.71
C GLY A 29 -6.35 16.63 -7.00
N GLU A 30 -6.22 16.69 -5.67
CA GLU A 30 -6.35 17.89 -4.86
C GLU A 30 -5.02 18.18 -4.15
N VAL A 31 -4.35 19.26 -4.57
CA VAL A 31 -3.00 19.63 -4.11
C VAL A 31 -2.93 19.73 -2.58
N THR A 32 -3.86 20.47 -1.97
CA THR A 32 -3.86 20.70 -0.52
C THR A 32 -4.01 19.39 0.27
N LEU A 33 -4.90 18.51 -0.17
CA LEU A 33 -5.13 17.23 0.48
C LEU A 33 -3.96 16.27 0.26
N ALA A 34 -3.39 16.25 -0.95
CA ALA A 34 -2.23 15.44 -1.28
C ALA A 34 -1.02 15.82 -0.41
N ASP A 35 -0.70 17.10 -0.33
CA ASP A 35 0.39 17.62 0.50
C ASP A 35 0.17 17.25 1.97
N ALA A 36 -1.05 17.48 2.47
CA ALA A 36 -1.44 17.15 3.84
C ALA A 36 -1.23 15.66 4.17
N ILE A 37 -1.65 14.75 3.27
CA ILE A 37 -1.52 13.29 3.43
C ILE A 37 -0.05 12.87 3.38
N LEU A 38 0.72 13.38 2.41
CA LEU A 38 2.13 13.05 2.26
C LEU A 38 2.94 13.51 3.48
N ASP A 39 2.68 14.72 3.99
CA ASP A 39 3.37 15.23 5.19
C ASP A 39 3.07 14.37 6.43
N ARG A 40 1.81 13.98 6.65
CA ARG A 40 1.46 13.24 7.87
C ARG A 40 1.79 11.74 7.79
N LEU A 41 1.67 11.12 6.62
CA LEU A 41 1.90 9.68 6.48
C LEU A 41 3.30 9.34 6.02
N ILE A 42 3.86 10.08 5.07
CA ILE A 42 5.08 9.65 4.37
C ILE A 42 6.34 10.22 5.01
N HIS A 43 6.28 11.44 5.57
CA HIS A 43 7.46 12.13 6.10
C HIS A 43 8.26 11.28 7.11
N ASN A 44 7.58 10.46 7.92
CA ASN A 44 8.19 9.58 8.91
C ASN A 44 7.97 8.07 8.63
N ALA A 45 7.57 7.69 7.41
CA ALA A 45 7.26 6.30 7.09
C ALA A 45 8.48 5.48 6.65
N HIS A 46 8.52 4.24 7.10
CA HIS A 46 9.30 3.20 6.44
C HIS A 46 8.57 2.75 5.17
N ARG A 47 9.23 2.87 4.01
CA ARG A 47 8.68 2.47 2.71
C ARG A 47 9.19 1.10 2.32
N LEU A 48 8.27 0.17 2.09
CA LEU A 48 8.57 -1.19 1.64
C LEU A 48 7.96 -1.40 0.24
N SER A 49 8.81 -1.38 -0.78
CA SER A 49 8.38 -1.69 -2.15
C SER A 49 8.30 -3.20 -2.32
N LEU A 50 7.08 -3.73 -2.36
CA LEU A 50 6.85 -5.15 -2.62
C LEU A 50 7.07 -5.45 -4.11
N GLN A 51 7.72 -6.58 -4.40
CA GLN A 51 7.98 -7.07 -5.75
C GLN A 51 7.65 -8.55 -5.83
N GLY A 52 7.42 -9.03 -7.05
CA GLY A 52 7.14 -10.44 -7.33
C GLY A 52 5.70 -10.69 -7.75
N GLU A 53 5.43 -11.96 -8.07
CA GLU A 53 4.12 -12.43 -8.54
C GLU A 53 3.08 -12.47 -7.41
N SER A 54 1.80 -12.43 -7.79
CA SER A 54 0.70 -12.60 -6.84
C SER A 54 0.78 -13.94 -6.12
N MET A 55 0.81 -13.92 -4.78
CA MET A 55 0.73 -15.13 -3.97
C MET A 55 -0.53 -15.96 -4.27
N ARG A 56 -1.64 -15.31 -4.67
CA ARG A 56 -2.87 -16.03 -5.07
C ARG A 56 -2.61 -16.92 -6.29
N ARG A 57 -1.88 -16.41 -7.28
CA ARG A 57 -1.51 -17.17 -8.48
C ARG A 57 -0.60 -18.35 -8.14
N GLN A 58 0.33 -18.18 -7.20
CA GLN A 58 1.20 -19.27 -6.76
C GLN A 58 0.39 -20.39 -6.10
N VAL A 59 -0.58 -20.04 -5.26
CA VAL A 59 -1.49 -21.02 -4.64
C VAL A 59 -2.30 -21.75 -5.71
N ASP A 60 -2.91 -21.04 -6.65
CA ASP A 60 -3.69 -21.65 -7.74
C ASP A 60 -2.84 -22.63 -8.57
N LEU A 61 -1.61 -22.25 -8.92
CA LEU A 61 -0.66 -23.10 -9.64
C LEU A 61 -0.28 -24.35 -8.82
N SER A 62 -0.09 -24.20 -7.51
CA SER A 62 0.25 -25.33 -6.63
C SER A 62 -0.89 -26.36 -6.57
N LEU A 63 -2.14 -25.90 -6.48
CA LEU A 63 -3.33 -26.75 -6.46
C LEU A 63 -3.56 -27.44 -7.82
N TYR A 64 -3.38 -26.70 -8.92
CA TYR A 64 -3.44 -27.26 -10.26
C TYR A 64 -2.43 -28.40 -10.44
N ASN A 65 -1.17 -28.18 -10.05
CA ASN A 65 -0.10 -29.18 -10.18
C ASN A 65 -0.38 -30.43 -9.32
N LEU A 66 -0.93 -30.26 -8.11
CA LEU A 66 -1.32 -31.36 -7.24
C LEU A 66 -2.43 -32.22 -7.87
N SER A 67 -3.40 -31.59 -8.55
CA SER A 67 -4.49 -32.32 -9.23
C SER A 67 -4.04 -33.15 -10.45
N LYS A 68 -2.88 -32.84 -11.03
CA LYS A 68 -2.33 -33.49 -12.23
C LYS A 68 -1.33 -34.60 -11.92
N SER A 69 -0.95 -34.76 -10.66
CA SER A 69 0.07 -35.70 -10.19
C SER A 69 -0.52 -36.99 -9.60
N GLY A 70 -1.84 -37.17 -9.66
CA GLY A 70 -2.54 -38.44 -9.40
C GLY A 70 -3.22 -38.96 -10.66
#